data_AF-A0AAD6Z768-F1
#
_entry.id   AF-A0AAD6Z768-F1
#
_cell.length_a   1.000
_cell.length_b   1.000
_cell.length_c   1.000
_cell.angle_alpha   90.00
_cell.angle_beta   90.00
_cell.angle_gamma   90.00
#
_symmetry.space_group_name_H-M   'P 1'
#
loop_
_entity.id
_entity.type
_entity.pdbx_description
1 polymer ?
#
loop_
_entity_poly.entity_id
_entity_poly.type
_entity_poly.pdbx_seq_one_letter_code
_entity_poly.pdbx_strand_id
1 'polypeptide(L)'
;MQEWVEKVLIPYLNARRAELGLPPEQKAPDILIDFVPGGCTGIGQPLDVGLNRPFKHAVKLAYHSWLIDTLLKQREKEQKMDLDTGLPVLRDASVGWIWEGYKAVQDTELILKSWSMCAIRGGRNLSYACMTSFETNQTLVNLKHDKPELWNDLQTKSTQDYCPGDDEAVPEDLERHEDEDMGNDDSEIPTHEVIEHVITKRVPKGRQQKQAGGSIGLVSSGDAEDVDAEMPPEETSDEEAAPKGRGMRTRRPNTKYAGEFWRHTNNKDQDIP
;
A
#
# COMPACT_ATOMS: atom_id res chain seq x y z
N MET A 1 -5.68 -8.70 30.76
CA MET A 1 -6.17 -8.31 29.41
C MET A 1 -7.52 -8.96 29.11
N GLN A 2 -7.63 -10.28 29.22
CA GLN A 2 -8.88 -11.03 29.01
C GLN A 2 -10.05 -10.52 29.87
N GLU A 3 -9.79 -10.23 31.15
CA GLU A 3 -10.80 -9.69 32.07
C GLU A 3 -11.32 -8.30 31.67
N TRP A 4 -10.48 -7.46 31.05
CA TRP A 4 -10.88 -6.15 30.53
C TRP A 4 -11.72 -6.29 29.26
N VAL A 5 -11.35 -7.22 28.38
CA VAL A 5 -12.13 -7.53 27.17
C VAL A 5 -13.52 -8.04 27.56
N GLU A 6 -13.61 -8.99 28.50
CA GLU A 6 -14.87 -9.62 28.90
C GLU A 6 -15.78 -8.71 29.74
N LYS A 7 -15.21 -7.94 30.69
CA LYS A 7 -16.01 -7.12 31.61
C LYS A 7 -16.27 -5.70 31.12
N VAL A 8 -15.45 -5.17 30.20
CA VAL A 8 -15.54 -3.77 29.77
C VAL A 8 -15.85 -3.68 28.28
N LEU A 9 -15.01 -4.28 27.44
CA LEU A 9 -15.10 -4.08 25.99
C LEU A 9 -16.34 -4.75 25.37
N ILE A 10 -16.59 -6.02 25.69
CA ILE A 10 -17.73 -6.78 25.14
C ILE A 10 -19.08 -6.15 25.55
N PRO A 11 -19.34 -5.81 26.84
CA PRO A 11 -20.59 -5.16 27.22
C PRO A 11 -20.78 -3.79 26.55
N TYR A 12 -19.71 -2.99 26.44
CA TYR A 12 -19.76 -1.69 25.76
C TYR A 12 -20.14 -1.84 24.28
N LEU A 13 -19.50 -2.77 23.57
CA LEU A 13 -19.80 -3.03 22.15
C LEU A 13 -21.24 -3.54 21.96
N ASN A 14 -21.72 -4.41 22.85
CA ASN A 14 -23.10 -4.93 22.79
C ASN A 14 -24.14 -3.84 23.07
N ALA A 15 -23.89 -2.95 24.04
CA ALA A 15 -24.78 -1.82 24.33
C ALA A 15 -24.82 -0.84 23.14
N ARG A 16 -23.67 -0.53 22.56
CA ARG A 16 -23.59 0.36 21.38
C ARG A 16 -24.29 -0.23 20.17
N ARG A 17 -24.19 -1.54 19.98
CA ARG A 17 -24.90 -2.28 18.93
C ARG A 17 -26.42 -2.21 19.06
N ALA A 18 -26.94 -2.32 20.28
CA ALA A 18 -28.37 -2.21 20.55
C ALA A 18 -28.91 -0.80 20.29
N GLU A 19 -28.13 0.23 20.65
CA GLU A 19 -28.48 1.64 20.38
C GLU A 19 -28.56 1.93 18.87
N LEU A 20 -27.67 1.35 18.08
CA LEU A 20 -27.57 1.57 16.63
C LEU A 20 -28.50 0.67 15.79
N GLY A 21 -29.27 -0.23 16.41
CA GLY A 21 -30.24 -1.09 15.71
C GLY A 21 -29.61 -2.09 14.74
N LEU A 22 -28.38 -2.54 15.01
CA LEU A 22 -27.59 -3.32 14.05
C LEU A 22 -27.93 -4.81 14.09
N PRO A 23 -27.94 -5.50 12.93
CA PRO A 23 -28.27 -6.91 12.85
C PRO A 23 -27.28 -7.79 13.63
N PRO A 24 -27.73 -8.94 14.17
CA PRO A 24 -26.96 -9.85 15.03
C PRO A 24 -25.73 -10.52 14.36
N GLU A 25 -25.56 -10.35 13.06
CA GLU A 25 -24.41 -10.85 12.28
C GLU A 25 -23.25 -9.84 12.19
N GLN A 26 -23.51 -8.55 12.40
CA GLN A 26 -22.51 -7.49 12.33
C GLN A 26 -21.64 -7.42 13.60
N LYS A 27 -20.46 -8.04 13.56
CA LYS A 27 -19.55 -8.22 14.72
C LYS A 27 -18.99 -6.92 15.32
N ALA A 28 -18.98 -5.82 14.57
CA ALA A 28 -18.54 -4.50 15.04
C ALA A 28 -19.57 -3.44 14.66
N PRO A 29 -20.06 -2.63 15.61
CA PRO A 29 -21.21 -1.77 15.38
C PRO A 29 -20.99 -0.66 14.34
N ASP A 30 -19.75 -0.19 14.15
CA ASP A 30 -19.49 1.02 13.35
C ASP A 30 -18.54 0.80 12.16
N ILE A 31 -18.30 -0.46 11.76
CA ILE A 31 -17.37 -0.77 10.66
C ILE A 31 -18.15 -1.29 9.45
N LEU A 32 -18.17 -0.48 8.39
CA LEU A 32 -18.58 -0.92 7.06
C LEU A 32 -17.37 -1.53 6.35
N ILE A 33 -17.54 -2.74 5.82
CA ILE A 33 -16.49 -3.41 5.05
C ILE A 33 -16.79 -3.18 3.57
N ASP A 34 -15.94 -2.40 2.92
CA ASP A 34 -15.98 -2.21 1.47
C ASP A 34 -15.04 -3.19 0.78
N PHE A 35 -15.57 -3.95 -0.17
CA PHE A 35 -14.79 -4.90 -0.95
C PHE A 35 -14.07 -4.18 -2.10
N VAL A 36 -12.75 -4.35 -2.17
CA VAL A 36 -11.93 -3.93 -3.32
C VAL A 36 -11.57 -5.20 -4.11
N PRO A 37 -11.97 -5.30 -5.39
CA PRO A 37 -11.62 -6.45 -6.22
C PRO A 37 -10.10 -6.60 -6.40
N GLY A 38 -9.65 -7.82 -6.69
CA GLY A 38 -8.27 -8.09 -7.11
C GLY A 38 -7.86 -7.19 -8.29
N GLY A 39 -6.60 -6.76 -8.31
CA GLY A 39 -6.05 -5.87 -9.33
C GLY A 39 -6.59 -4.43 -9.32
N CYS A 40 -7.49 -4.08 -8.40
CA CYS A 40 -8.07 -2.73 -8.32
C CYS A 40 -7.43 -1.83 -7.26
N THR A 41 -6.43 -2.30 -6.52
CA THR A 41 -5.78 -1.54 -5.43
C THR A 41 -5.16 -0.23 -5.93
N GLY A 42 -4.40 -0.28 -7.03
CA GLY A 42 -3.79 0.89 -7.68
C GLY A 42 -4.76 1.87 -8.35
N ILE A 43 -6.08 1.63 -8.27
CA ILE A 43 -7.13 2.49 -8.84
C ILE A 43 -8.11 2.94 -7.76
N GLY A 44 -8.55 2.01 -6.92
CA GLY A 44 -9.64 2.19 -5.96
C GLY A 44 -9.19 2.48 -4.53
N GLN A 45 -7.91 2.28 -4.19
CA GLN A 45 -7.41 2.53 -2.84
C GLN A 45 -6.62 3.86 -2.79
N PRO A 46 -7.13 4.87 -2.06
CA PRO A 46 -6.46 6.17 -1.95
C PRO A 46 -5.04 6.06 -1.39
N LEU A 47 -4.81 5.06 -0.54
CA LEU A 47 -3.50 4.78 0.02
C LEU A 47 -2.49 4.52 -1.10
N ASP A 48 -2.79 3.59 -2.02
CA ASP A 48 -1.89 3.25 -3.12
C ASP A 48 -1.83 4.33 -4.20
N VAL A 49 -2.96 4.96 -4.51
CA VAL A 49 -3.08 5.94 -5.60
C VAL A 49 -2.34 7.26 -5.31
N GLY A 50 -2.37 7.75 -4.07
CA GLY A 50 -1.88 9.10 -3.76
C GLY A 50 -0.92 9.19 -2.58
N LEU A 51 -1.01 8.31 -1.58
CA LEU A 51 -0.26 8.44 -0.33
C LEU A 51 1.02 7.60 -0.30
N ASN A 52 1.01 6.42 -0.91
CA ASN A 52 2.07 5.43 -0.80
C ASN A 52 3.39 5.96 -1.37
N ARG A 53 3.34 6.70 -2.49
CA ARG A 53 4.53 7.32 -3.10
C ARG A 53 5.16 8.39 -2.19
N PRO A 54 4.46 9.46 -1.78
CA PRO A 54 5.03 10.44 -0.85
C PRO A 54 5.55 9.80 0.45
N PHE A 55 4.83 8.81 0.97
CA PHE A 55 5.25 8.06 2.16
C PHE A 55 6.57 7.31 1.94
N LYS A 56 6.64 6.45 0.93
CA LYS A 56 7.86 5.68 0.58
C LYS A 56 9.05 6.61 0.34
N HIS A 57 8.81 7.72 -0.36
CA HIS A 57 9.83 8.74 -0.62
C HIS A 57 10.39 9.37 0.66
N ALA A 58 9.50 9.80 1.56
CA ALA A 58 9.91 10.36 2.84
C ALA A 58 10.68 9.35 3.71
N VAL A 59 10.26 8.09 3.72
CA VAL A 59 10.98 7.00 4.41
C VAL A 59 12.38 6.82 3.82
N LYS A 60 12.52 6.84 2.48
CA LYS A 60 13.82 6.74 1.78
C LYS A 60 14.75 7.90 2.18
N LEU A 61 14.27 9.14 2.18
CA LEU A 61 15.05 10.29 2.61
C LEU A 61 15.47 10.21 4.08
N ALA A 62 14.57 9.78 4.96
CA ALA A 62 14.87 9.60 6.38
C ALA A 62 15.94 8.51 6.61
N TYR A 63 15.87 7.42 5.85
CA TYR A 63 16.90 6.39 5.83
C TYR A 63 18.25 6.95 5.36
N HIS A 64 18.29 7.71 4.27
CA HIS A 64 19.53 8.32 3.77
C HIS A 64 20.14 9.33 4.75
N SER A 65 19.32 10.15 5.40
CA SER A 65 19.80 11.05 6.46
C SER A 65 20.42 10.26 7.62
N TRP A 66 19.75 9.20 8.08
CA TRP A 66 20.27 8.34 9.14
C TRP A 66 21.59 7.65 8.76
N LEU A 67 21.70 7.21 7.52
CA LEU A 67 22.91 6.59 6.98
C LEU A 67 24.08 7.57 7.03
N ILE A 68 23.89 8.79 6.52
CA ILE A 68 24.90 9.86 6.51
C ILE A 68 25.30 10.22 7.95
N ASP A 69 24.33 10.44 8.84
CA ASP A 69 24.60 10.78 10.25
C ASP A 69 25.40 9.69 10.96
N THR A 70 25.12 8.43 10.66
CA THR A 70 25.84 7.29 11.24
C THR A 70 27.29 7.25 10.75
N LEU A 71 27.50 7.44 9.44
CA LEU A 71 28.85 7.49 8.85
C LEU A 71 29.66 8.69 9.35
N LEU A 72 29.03 9.87 9.48
CA LEU A 72 29.69 11.06 10.03
C LEU A 72 30.12 10.85 11.48
N LYS A 73 29.27 10.25 12.32
CA LYS A 73 29.62 9.90 13.71
C LYS A 73 30.76 8.89 13.82
N GLN A 74 30.84 7.93 12.89
CA GLN A 74 31.97 6.98 12.85
C GLN A 74 33.27 7.67 12.42
N ARG A 75 33.19 8.59 11.44
CA ARG A 75 34.32 9.38 10.97
C ARG A 75 34.89 10.28 12.07
N GLU A 76 34.03 10.97 12.83
CA GLU A 76 34.46 11.82 13.96
C GLU A 76 35.18 11.03 15.05
N LYS A 77 34.85 9.75 15.20
CA LYS A 77 35.48 8.84 16.16
C LYS A 77 36.71 8.12 15.60
N GLU A 78 37.15 8.46 14.39
CA GLU A 78 38.22 7.78 13.65
C GLU A 78 38.01 6.26 13.57
N GLN A 79 36.74 5.82 13.60
CA GLN A 79 36.39 4.41 13.50
C GLN A 79 36.41 3.98 12.03
N LYS A 80 36.69 2.69 11.81
CA LYS A 80 36.52 2.07 10.49
C LYS A 80 35.06 2.25 10.07
N MET A 81 34.83 2.78 8.86
CA MET A 81 33.49 2.93 8.31
C MET A 81 32.90 1.54 8.08
N ASP A 82 31.97 1.15 8.93
CA ASP A 82 31.26 -0.12 8.85
C ASP A 82 29.82 0.09 9.32
N LEU A 83 28.88 -0.10 8.41
CA LEU A 83 27.46 0.11 8.69
C LEU A 83 26.88 -1.18 9.25
N ASP A 84 26.47 -1.14 10.52
CA ASP A 84 25.74 -2.24 11.12
C ASP A 84 24.35 -2.34 10.48
N THR A 85 24.24 -3.27 9.53
CA THR A 85 22.99 -3.65 8.87
C THR A 85 22.28 -4.78 9.60
N GLY A 86 22.69 -5.07 10.84
CA GLY A 86 22.05 -6.02 11.70
C GLY A 86 20.58 -5.67 11.90
N LEU A 87 19.72 -6.69 11.83
CA LEU A 87 18.27 -6.54 11.99
C LEU A 87 17.87 -5.77 13.27
N PRO A 88 18.52 -5.94 14.44
CA PRO A 88 18.17 -5.17 15.63
C PRO A 88 18.35 -3.66 15.44
N VAL A 89 19.46 -3.23 14.82
CA VAL A 89 19.77 -1.82 14.60
C VAL A 89 18.82 -1.21 13.59
N LEU A 90 18.63 -1.88 12.45
CA LEU A 90 17.72 -1.41 11.41
C LEU A 90 16.27 -1.35 11.89
N ARG A 91 15.83 -2.32 12.69
CA ARG A 91 14.48 -2.33 13.26
C ARG A 91 14.25 -1.10 14.14
N ASP A 92 15.17 -0.79 15.04
CA ASP A 92 15.01 0.36 15.95
C ASP A 92 15.10 1.70 15.18
N ALA A 93 15.99 1.81 14.19
CA ALA A 93 16.11 3.00 13.35
C ALA A 93 14.88 3.22 12.44
N SER A 94 14.32 2.13 11.89
CA SER A 94 13.19 2.18 10.96
C SER A 94 11.92 2.80 11.53
N VAL A 95 11.72 2.74 12.86
CA VAL A 95 10.59 3.41 13.52
C VAL A 95 10.66 4.92 13.27
N GLY A 96 11.86 5.50 13.33
CA GLY A 96 12.08 6.90 13.02
C GLY A 96 11.77 7.21 11.56
N TRP A 97 12.20 6.37 10.62
CA TRP A 97 11.94 6.59 9.19
C TRP A 97 10.45 6.51 8.86
N ILE A 98 9.75 5.52 9.43
CA ILE A 98 8.29 5.38 9.28
C ILE A 98 7.56 6.58 9.88
N TRP A 99 8.04 7.12 11.00
CA TRP A 99 7.46 8.32 11.61
C TRP A 99 7.62 9.57 10.73
N GLU A 100 8.79 9.75 10.11
CA GLU A 100 8.98 10.82 9.12
C GLU A 100 8.05 10.64 7.91
N GLY A 101 7.91 9.41 7.42
CA GLY A 101 6.94 9.06 6.37
C GLY A 101 5.51 9.41 6.75
N TYR A 102 5.09 9.09 7.98
CA TYR A 102 3.75 9.39 8.47
C TYR A 102 3.48 10.91 8.53
N LYS A 103 4.43 11.69 9.04
CA LYS A 103 4.32 13.16 9.09
C LYS A 103 4.19 13.76 7.68
N ALA A 104 4.92 13.20 6.70
CA ALA A 104 4.86 13.68 5.32
C ALA A 104 3.47 13.50 4.67
N VAL A 105 2.73 12.46 5.05
CA VAL A 105 1.38 12.19 4.49
C VAL A 105 0.23 12.70 5.36
N GLN A 106 0.53 13.35 6.49
CA GLN A 106 -0.47 13.94 7.38
C GLN A 106 -1.00 15.29 6.87
N ASP A 107 -1.24 15.38 5.56
CA ASP A 107 -1.82 16.55 4.89
C ASP A 107 -3.25 16.23 4.43
N THR A 108 -4.21 17.03 4.90
CA THR A 108 -5.63 16.86 4.57
C THR A 108 -5.88 17.08 3.07
N GLU A 109 -5.16 18.00 2.44
CA GLU A 109 -5.32 18.27 1.01
C GLU A 109 -4.85 17.08 0.16
N LEU A 110 -3.71 16.48 0.54
CA LEU A 110 -3.20 15.28 -0.10
C LEU A 110 -4.17 14.09 0.06
N ILE A 111 -4.74 13.90 1.25
CA ILE A 111 -5.72 12.84 1.50
C ILE A 111 -6.96 13.05 0.62
N LEU A 112 -7.56 14.25 0.63
CA LEU A 112 -8.73 14.57 -0.19
C LEU A 112 -8.43 14.41 -1.69
N LYS A 113 -7.23 14.81 -2.12
CA LYS A 113 -6.79 14.61 -3.49
C LYS A 113 -6.69 13.12 -3.83
N SER A 114 -6.12 12.31 -2.95
CA SER A 114 -5.96 10.86 -3.17
C SER A 114 -7.31 10.20 -3.46
N TRP A 115 -8.37 10.58 -2.74
CA TRP A 115 -9.74 10.13 -3.03
C TRP A 115 -10.25 10.60 -4.40
N SER A 116 -9.94 11.84 -4.80
CA SER A 116 -10.30 12.35 -6.13
C SER A 116 -9.54 11.66 -7.28
N MET A 117 -8.35 11.13 -7.00
CA MET A 117 -7.53 10.40 -7.95
C MET A 117 -7.99 8.96 -8.15
N CYS A 118 -8.73 8.40 -7.19
CA CYS A 118 -9.39 7.11 -7.32
C CYS A 118 -10.56 7.20 -8.32
N ALA A 119 -10.23 7.29 -9.60
CA ALA A 119 -11.15 7.53 -10.69
C ALA A 119 -11.33 6.30 -11.57
N ILE A 120 -12.58 6.01 -11.91
CA ILE A 120 -12.97 4.94 -12.83
C ILE A 120 -13.16 5.54 -14.23
N ARG A 121 -13.04 4.71 -15.27
CA ARG A 121 -13.36 5.09 -16.65
C ARG A 121 -14.77 5.72 -16.70
N GLY A 122 -14.87 6.90 -17.30
CA GLY A 122 -16.11 7.69 -17.31
C GLY A 122 -16.12 8.88 -16.34
N GLY A 123 -14.98 9.20 -15.71
CA GLY A 123 -14.79 10.47 -15.00
C GLY A 123 -15.33 10.52 -13.57
N ARG A 124 -15.94 9.43 -13.09
CA ARG A 124 -16.36 9.30 -11.69
C ARG A 124 -15.20 8.90 -10.80
N ASN A 125 -15.15 9.42 -9.59
CA ASN A 125 -14.13 9.09 -8.60
C ASN A 125 -14.72 8.89 -7.20
N LEU A 126 -13.88 8.48 -6.26
CA LEU A 126 -14.27 8.26 -4.85
C LEU A 126 -14.17 9.53 -3.99
N SER A 127 -14.06 10.71 -4.59
CA SER A 127 -14.14 11.95 -3.80
C SER A 127 -15.54 12.14 -3.24
N TYR A 128 -15.61 12.74 -2.05
CA TYR A 128 -16.88 13.12 -1.43
C TYR A 128 -17.77 13.91 -2.39
N ALA A 129 -17.21 14.92 -3.07
CA ALA A 129 -17.93 15.76 -4.02
C ALA A 129 -18.55 14.96 -5.18
N CYS A 130 -17.83 13.96 -5.72
CA CYS A 130 -18.36 13.09 -6.76
C CYS A 130 -19.46 12.16 -6.22
N MET A 131 -19.25 11.54 -5.06
CA MET A 131 -20.20 10.61 -4.44
C MET A 131 -21.50 11.28 -4.01
N THR A 132 -21.46 12.54 -3.56
CA THR A 132 -22.65 13.30 -3.17
C THR A 132 -23.24 14.13 -4.31
N SER A 133 -22.63 14.13 -5.50
CA SER A 133 -23.11 14.93 -6.61
C SER A 133 -24.49 14.48 -7.09
N PHE A 134 -25.27 15.43 -7.60
CA PHE A 134 -26.56 15.16 -8.22
C PHE A 134 -26.41 14.17 -9.40
N GLU A 135 -25.35 14.31 -10.20
CA GLU A 135 -25.10 13.44 -11.35
C GLU A 135 -24.86 11.98 -10.96
N THR A 136 -24.07 11.73 -9.92
CA THR A 136 -23.84 10.38 -9.40
C THR A 136 -25.13 9.79 -8.84
N ASN A 137 -25.88 10.56 -8.06
CA ASN A 137 -27.17 10.11 -7.53
C ASN A 137 -28.19 9.82 -8.63
N GLN A 138 -28.29 10.68 -9.64
CA GLN A 138 -29.17 10.46 -10.79
C GLN A 138 -28.77 9.20 -11.56
N THR A 139 -27.47 8.95 -11.72
CA THR A 139 -26.98 7.72 -12.35
C THR A 139 -27.39 6.49 -11.55
N LEU A 140 -27.26 6.52 -10.22
CA LEU A 140 -27.68 5.42 -9.36
C LEU A 140 -29.19 5.17 -9.45
N VAL A 141 -30.00 6.23 -9.52
CA VAL A 141 -31.45 6.12 -9.72
C VAL A 141 -31.76 5.52 -11.09
N ASN A 142 -31.08 5.98 -12.15
CA ASN A 142 -31.26 5.45 -13.50
C ASN A 142 -30.80 4.00 -13.61
N LEU A 143 -29.76 3.59 -12.86
CA LEU A 143 -29.25 2.21 -12.84
C LEU A 143 -30.34 1.20 -12.50
N LYS A 144 -31.25 1.57 -11.58
CA LYS A 144 -32.42 0.76 -11.22
C LYS A 144 -33.34 0.46 -12.41
N HIS A 145 -33.44 1.40 -13.34
CA HIS A 145 -34.29 1.28 -14.53
C HIS A 145 -33.55 0.69 -15.73
N ASP A 146 -32.31 1.14 -15.95
CA ASP A 146 -31.50 0.78 -17.11
C ASP A 146 -30.93 -0.64 -17.00
N LYS A 147 -30.55 -1.07 -15.78
CA LYS A 147 -29.93 -2.37 -15.49
C LYS A 147 -30.50 -2.98 -14.21
N PRO A 148 -31.78 -3.41 -14.24
CA PRO A 148 -32.45 -3.94 -13.05
C PRO A 148 -31.76 -5.20 -12.50
N GLU A 149 -31.15 -6.03 -13.36
CA GLU A 149 -30.37 -7.21 -12.95
C GLU A 149 -29.18 -6.82 -12.06
N LEU A 150 -28.32 -5.92 -12.56
CA LEU A 150 -27.17 -5.42 -11.78
C LEU A 150 -27.60 -4.69 -10.50
N TRP A 151 -28.72 -3.95 -10.55
CA TRP A 151 -29.26 -3.28 -9.37
C TRP A 151 -29.71 -4.30 -8.31
N ASN A 152 -30.38 -5.38 -8.73
CA ASN A 152 -30.78 -6.45 -7.82
C ASN A 152 -29.56 -7.19 -7.26
N ASP A 153 -28.53 -7.43 -8.08
CA ASP A 153 -27.27 -8.03 -7.62
C ASP A 153 -26.59 -7.16 -6.56
N LEU A 154 -26.52 -5.84 -6.76
CA LEU A 154 -25.98 -4.89 -5.78
C LEU A 154 -26.78 -4.85 -4.46
N GLN A 155 -28.10 -5.08 -4.53
CA GLN A 155 -28.96 -5.13 -3.34
C GLN A 155 -28.91 -6.48 -2.62
N THR A 156 -28.62 -7.54 -3.35
CA THR A 156 -28.48 -8.88 -2.80
C THR A 156 -27.13 -8.92 -2.09
N LYS A 157 -27.13 -8.74 -0.77
CA LYS A 157 -25.95 -8.82 0.10
C LYS A 157 -25.35 -10.25 0.09
N SER A 158 -24.81 -10.72 -1.04
CA SER A 158 -23.99 -11.92 -1.07
C SER A 158 -22.58 -11.54 -0.64
N THR A 159 -22.40 -11.38 0.67
CA THR A 159 -21.08 -11.30 1.30
C THR A 159 -20.45 -12.68 1.50
N GLN A 160 -21.11 -13.78 1.09
CA GLN A 160 -20.69 -15.14 1.46
C GLN A 160 -20.00 -15.95 0.36
N ASP A 161 -20.18 -15.64 -0.93
CA ASP A 161 -19.78 -16.58 -2.00
C ASP A 161 -18.53 -16.17 -2.81
N TYR A 162 -17.83 -15.08 -2.45
CA TYR A 162 -16.70 -14.58 -3.24
C TYR A 162 -15.31 -14.87 -2.67
N CYS A 163 -15.22 -15.60 -1.56
CA CYS A 163 -13.93 -16.20 -1.17
C CYS A 163 -13.78 -17.51 -1.94
N PRO A 164 -12.76 -17.64 -2.82
CA PRO A 164 -12.38 -18.94 -3.37
C PRO A 164 -12.18 -19.92 -2.21
N GLY A 165 -12.60 -21.17 -2.37
CA GLY A 165 -12.32 -22.18 -1.35
C GLY A 165 -10.82 -22.29 -1.09
N ASP A 166 -10.40 -22.63 0.13
CA ASP A 166 -8.96 -22.73 0.49
C ASP A 166 -8.16 -23.66 -0.45
N ASP A 167 -8.85 -24.56 -1.14
CA ASP A 167 -8.30 -25.55 -2.09
C ASP A 167 -8.30 -25.07 -3.56
N GLU A 168 -8.87 -23.92 -3.86
CA GLU A 168 -9.04 -23.42 -5.23
C GLU A 168 -7.83 -22.58 -5.64
N ALA A 169 -6.98 -23.14 -6.51
CA ALA A 169 -5.86 -22.43 -7.10
C ALA A 169 -6.37 -21.40 -8.10
N VAL A 170 -6.62 -20.18 -7.63
CA VAL A 170 -6.89 -19.03 -8.50
C VAL A 170 -5.61 -18.73 -9.27
N PRO A 171 -5.64 -18.65 -10.61
CA PRO A 171 -4.50 -18.14 -11.38
C PRO A 171 -4.12 -16.77 -10.82
N GLU A 172 -2.89 -16.63 -10.31
CA GLU A 172 -2.38 -15.31 -9.97
C GLU A 172 -2.45 -14.46 -11.24
N ASP A 173 -3.15 -13.31 -11.16
CA ASP A 173 -3.06 -12.30 -12.20
C ASP A 173 -1.57 -12.06 -12.47
N LEU A 174 -1.17 -12.05 -13.74
CA LEU A 174 0.20 -11.70 -14.10
C LEU A 174 0.45 -10.30 -13.56
N GLU A 175 1.08 -10.20 -12.38
CA GLU A 175 1.53 -8.94 -11.82
C GLU A 175 2.35 -8.27 -12.90
N ARG A 176 1.78 -7.22 -13.49
CA ARG A 176 2.52 -6.34 -14.35
C ARG A 176 3.55 -5.72 -13.42
N HIS A 177 4.84 -5.98 -13.67
CA HIS A 177 5.95 -5.40 -12.92
C HIS A 177 5.91 -3.87 -13.12
N GLU A 178 5.04 -3.19 -12.37
CA GLU A 178 4.84 -1.73 -12.41
C GLU A 178 5.67 -1.03 -11.32
N ASP A 179 6.23 -1.79 -10.38
CA ASP A 179 6.95 -1.30 -9.20
C ASP A 179 8.47 -1.58 -9.22
N GLU A 180 9.03 -2.09 -10.31
CA GLU A 180 10.48 -2.05 -10.47
C GLU A 180 10.87 -0.61 -10.79
N ASP A 181 11.07 0.15 -9.71
CA ASP A 181 11.76 1.43 -9.70
C ASP A 181 13.17 1.17 -10.24
N MET A 182 13.29 1.25 -11.57
CA MET A 182 14.51 1.04 -12.32
C MET A 182 15.51 2.13 -11.92
N GLY A 183 16.23 1.88 -10.82
CA GLY A 183 17.55 2.42 -10.46
C GLY A 183 17.70 3.94 -10.32
N ASN A 184 16.64 4.74 -10.40
CA ASN A 184 16.82 6.19 -10.42
C ASN A 184 16.82 6.77 -9.00
N ASP A 185 17.93 7.39 -8.61
CA ASP A 185 18.06 7.96 -7.28
C ASP A 185 17.33 9.31 -7.17
N ASP A 186 16.05 9.27 -6.79
CA ASP A 186 15.24 10.47 -6.56
C ASP A 186 15.50 11.16 -5.19
N SER A 187 16.56 10.79 -4.47
CA SER A 187 16.86 11.33 -3.13
C SER A 187 17.12 12.84 -3.11
N GLU A 188 17.44 13.44 -4.25
CA GLU A 188 17.59 14.89 -4.40
C GLU A 188 16.26 15.64 -4.43
N ILE A 189 15.14 14.93 -4.52
CA ILE A 189 13.79 15.52 -4.57
C ILE A 189 13.28 15.70 -3.14
N PRO A 190 13.02 16.93 -2.68
CA PRO A 190 12.35 17.15 -1.41
C PRO A 190 10.95 16.52 -1.39
N THR A 191 10.53 15.98 -0.24
CA THR A 191 9.20 15.37 -0.09
C THR A 191 8.04 16.29 -0.48
N HIS A 192 8.17 17.60 -0.20
CA HIS A 192 7.11 18.56 -0.53
C HIS A 192 6.92 18.72 -2.05
N GLU A 193 7.97 18.60 -2.86
CA GLU A 193 7.86 18.62 -4.34
C GLU A 193 7.09 17.39 -4.85
N VAL A 194 7.30 16.23 -4.23
CA VAL A 194 6.55 15.01 -4.55
C VAL A 194 5.08 15.16 -4.18
N ILE A 195 4.77 15.75 -3.01
CA ILE A 195 3.40 16.01 -2.57
C ILE A 195 2.71 17.01 -3.51
N GLU A 196 3.37 18.13 -3.83
CA GLU A 196 2.84 19.13 -4.76
C GLU A 196 2.55 18.52 -6.13
N HIS A 197 3.43 17.63 -6.60
CA HIS A 197 3.22 16.91 -7.84
C HIS A 197 1.99 16.00 -7.80
N VAL A 198 1.76 15.27 -6.70
CA VAL A 198 0.55 14.45 -6.54
C VAL A 198 -0.71 15.34 -6.53
N ILE A 199 -0.67 16.48 -5.84
CA ILE A 199 -1.81 17.39 -5.72
C ILE A 199 -2.15 18.06 -7.06
N THR A 200 -1.14 18.62 -7.72
CA THR A 200 -1.30 19.49 -8.89
C THR A 200 -1.15 18.77 -10.22
N LYS A 201 -0.55 17.56 -10.22
CA LYS A 201 -0.05 16.85 -11.41
C LYS A 201 0.92 17.69 -12.25
N ARG A 202 1.54 18.72 -11.69
CA ARG A 202 2.50 19.59 -12.37
C ARG A 202 3.92 19.12 -12.10
N VAL A 203 4.76 19.14 -13.12
CA VAL A 203 6.17 18.84 -13.01
C VAL A 203 6.92 20.10 -12.57
N PRO A 204 7.65 20.10 -11.45
CA PRO A 204 8.49 21.22 -11.04
C PRO A 204 9.53 21.57 -12.10
N LYS A 205 9.96 22.84 -12.16
CA LYS A 205 10.99 23.29 -13.12
C LYS A 205 12.30 22.54 -12.86
N GLY A 206 12.90 21.96 -13.90
CA GLY A 206 14.14 21.18 -13.79
C GLY A 206 13.95 19.74 -13.31
N ARG A 207 12.71 19.24 -13.33
CA ARG A 207 12.38 17.83 -13.13
C ARG A 207 11.69 17.30 -14.38
N GLN A 208 11.76 15.99 -14.59
CA GLN A 208 11.02 15.31 -15.67
C GLN A 208 9.99 14.34 -15.09
N GLN A 209 8.97 14.04 -15.89
CA GLN A 209 7.91 13.12 -15.54
C GLN A 209 8.17 11.76 -16.18
N LYS A 210 8.38 10.71 -15.39
CA LYS A 210 8.45 9.34 -15.92
C LYS A 210 7.03 8.77 -15.98
N GLN A 211 6.59 8.36 -17.16
CA GLN A 211 5.42 7.51 -17.32
C GLN A 211 5.88 6.06 -17.39
N ALA A 212 5.85 5.36 -16.26
CA ALA A 212 5.97 3.91 -16.24
C ALA A 212 4.66 3.34 -15.69
N GLY A 213 3.97 2.54 -16.50
CA GLY A 213 2.90 1.65 -16.02
C GLY A 213 1.82 2.29 -15.15
N GLY A 214 1.24 3.44 -15.53
CA GLY A 214 0.11 4.04 -14.80
C GLY A 214 0.46 4.82 -13.53
N SER A 215 1.69 4.72 -13.02
CA SER A 215 2.20 5.56 -11.94
C SER A 215 3.04 6.71 -12.49
N ILE A 216 2.73 7.94 -12.06
CA ILE A 216 3.40 9.15 -12.54
C ILE A 216 4.58 9.46 -11.61
N GLY A 217 5.80 9.34 -12.17
CA GLY A 217 7.12 9.59 -11.59
C GLY A 217 7.62 11.03 -11.67
N LEU A 218 8.19 11.61 -10.60
CA LEU A 218 9.14 12.72 -10.72
C LEU A 218 10.57 12.18 -10.69
N VAL A 219 11.42 12.66 -11.59
CA VAL A 219 12.86 12.37 -11.65
C VAL A 219 13.66 13.66 -11.88
N SER A 220 14.92 13.68 -11.42
CA SER A 220 15.84 14.81 -11.66
C SER A 220 16.17 14.93 -13.15
N SER A 221 16.29 16.15 -13.68
CA SER A 221 16.67 16.34 -15.09
C SER A 221 18.11 15.93 -15.41
N GLY A 222 18.99 15.79 -14.41
CA GLY A 222 20.39 15.42 -14.60
C GLY A 222 20.65 13.95 -14.90
N ASP A 223 19.72 13.05 -14.52
CA ASP A 223 19.89 11.59 -14.67
C ASP A 223 19.28 11.03 -15.97
N ALA A 224 18.76 11.91 -16.84
CA ALA A 224 18.09 11.52 -18.07
C ALA A 224 19.02 11.47 -19.31
N GLU A 225 20.29 11.85 -19.17
CA GLU A 225 21.28 11.78 -20.26
C GLU A 225 22.03 10.45 -20.26
N ASP A 226 21.35 9.31 -20.50
CA ASP A 226 21.91 8.14 -21.23
C ASP A 226 20.89 6.98 -21.37
N VAL A 227 19.73 7.21 -22.01
CA VAL A 227 18.81 6.11 -22.37
C VAL A 227 18.97 5.64 -23.82
N ASP A 228 19.89 6.26 -24.57
CA ASP A 228 20.17 5.97 -26.00
C ASP A 228 21.59 5.42 -26.24
N ALA A 229 22.26 4.89 -25.22
CA ALA A 229 23.48 4.12 -25.44
C ALA A 229 23.13 2.80 -26.16
N GLU A 230 23.43 2.75 -27.47
CA GLU A 230 23.26 1.57 -28.32
C GLU A 230 23.83 0.31 -27.63
N MET A 231 22.92 -0.57 -27.20
CA MET A 231 23.28 -1.91 -26.72
C MET A 231 23.98 -2.68 -27.85
N PRO A 232 25.19 -3.23 -27.63
CA PRO A 232 25.81 -4.11 -28.62
C PRO A 232 24.93 -5.36 -28.81
N PRO A 233 24.81 -5.88 -30.05
CA PRO A 233 23.97 -7.05 -30.32
C PRO A 233 24.51 -8.27 -29.59
N GLU A 234 23.71 -8.82 -28.68
CA GLU A 234 23.99 -10.10 -28.02
C GLU A 234 23.91 -11.24 -29.05
N GLU A 235 24.95 -12.06 -29.08
CA GLU A 235 24.98 -13.32 -29.83
C GLU A 235 23.92 -14.26 -29.28
N THR A 236 22.97 -14.64 -30.14
CA THR A 236 21.95 -15.64 -29.85
C THR A 236 22.58 -17.02 -29.72
N SER A 237 22.83 -17.46 -28.49
CA SER A 237 22.93 -18.90 -28.19
C SER A 237 21.52 -19.43 -27.96
N ASP A 238 20.99 -20.17 -28.94
CA ASP A 238 19.74 -20.90 -28.85
C ASP A 238 19.81 -21.98 -27.76
N GLU A 239 19.43 -21.63 -26.54
CA GLU A 239 18.85 -22.58 -25.58
C GLU A 239 17.52 -22.00 -25.12
N GLU A 240 16.42 -22.73 -25.38
CA GLU A 240 15.07 -22.41 -24.94
C GLU A 240 14.98 -22.29 -23.41
N ALA A 241 15.39 -21.15 -22.86
CA ALA A 241 15.08 -20.76 -21.51
C ALA A 241 13.66 -20.19 -21.51
N ALA A 242 12.69 -21.04 -21.16
CA ALA A 242 11.33 -20.61 -20.87
C ALA A 242 11.34 -19.37 -19.94
N PRO A 243 10.50 -18.34 -20.19
CA PRO A 243 10.48 -17.14 -19.37
C PRO A 243 10.04 -17.51 -17.95
N LYS A 244 10.99 -17.59 -17.03
CA LYS A 244 10.75 -17.88 -15.61
C LYS A 244 10.16 -16.65 -14.94
N GLY A 245 8.87 -16.42 -15.18
CA GLY A 245 8.08 -15.45 -14.43
C GLY A 245 7.89 -15.88 -12.97
N ARG A 246 7.56 -14.92 -12.09
CA ARG A 246 7.28 -15.14 -10.65
C ARG A 246 6.18 -16.18 -10.38
N GLY A 247 5.29 -16.45 -11.35
CA GLY A 247 4.20 -17.43 -11.26
C GLY A 247 4.62 -18.92 -11.21
N MET A 248 5.92 -19.23 -11.17
CA MET A 248 6.42 -20.60 -10.93
C MET A 248 7.11 -20.78 -9.58
N ARG A 249 6.79 -19.95 -8.58
CA ARG A 249 7.16 -20.29 -7.20
C ARG A 249 6.31 -21.49 -6.75
N THR A 250 6.91 -22.67 -6.81
CA THR A 250 6.43 -23.82 -6.03
C THR A 250 6.33 -23.37 -4.57
N ARG A 251 5.11 -23.38 -4.02
CA ARG A 251 4.88 -23.12 -2.60
C ARG A 251 5.71 -24.11 -1.79
N ARG A 252 6.85 -23.66 -1.29
CA ARG A 252 7.58 -24.40 -0.27
C ARG A 252 6.85 -24.13 1.05
N PRO A 253 6.36 -25.16 1.76
CA PRO A 253 5.80 -24.96 3.08
C PRO A 253 6.85 -24.26 3.94
N ASN A 254 6.44 -23.20 4.62
CA ASN A 254 7.33 -22.34 5.38
C ASN A 254 7.75 -23.08 6.66
N THR A 255 8.83 -23.86 6.58
CA THR A 255 9.31 -24.70 7.69
C THR A 255 9.82 -23.90 8.88
N LYS A 256 10.14 -22.61 8.71
CA LYS A 256 10.62 -21.74 9.80
C LYS A 256 9.54 -21.33 10.81
N TYR A 257 8.26 -21.39 10.44
CA TYR A 257 7.16 -20.94 11.29
C TYR A 257 6.17 -22.07 11.65
N ALA A 258 6.53 -23.32 11.34
CA ALA A 258 5.72 -24.49 11.67
C ALA A 258 5.73 -24.84 13.18
N GLY A 259 6.57 -24.18 13.98
CA GLY A 259 6.65 -24.37 15.43
C GLY A 259 6.33 -23.09 16.20
N GLU A 260 5.40 -23.21 17.15
CA GLU A 260 5.12 -22.42 18.36
C GLU A 260 5.27 -20.88 18.37
N PHE A 261 5.52 -20.22 17.23
CA PHE A 261 5.76 -18.78 17.17
C PHE A 261 4.55 -17.95 17.64
N TRP A 262 3.34 -18.47 17.41
CA TRP A 262 2.08 -17.88 17.89
C TRP A 262 1.56 -18.49 19.19
N ARG A 263 2.28 -19.43 19.81
CA ARG A 263 1.90 -19.87 21.16
C ARG A 263 2.43 -18.85 22.13
N HIS A 264 1.53 -18.00 22.62
CA HIS A 264 1.75 -17.29 23.88
C HIS A 264 2.25 -18.31 24.91
N THR A 265 3.50 -18.17 25.35
CA THR A 265 4.05 -18.92 26.46
C THR A 265 3.40 -18.41 27.75
N ASN A 266 2.12 -18.78 27.96
CA ASN A 266 1.41 -18.68 29.23
C ASN A 266 1.86 -19.78 30.21
N ASN A 267 3.13 -20.18 30.18
CA ASN A 267 3.73 -21.12 31.12
C ASN A 267 4.76 -20.41 32.01
N LYS A 268 4.35 -19.32 32.66
CA LYS A 268 5.07 -18.74 33.80
C LYS A 268 4.30 -18.83 35.12
N ASP A 269 3.38 -19.78 35.23
CA ASP A 269 2.65 -20.05 36.49
C ASP A 269 3.15 -21.31 37.23
N GLN A 270 4.34 -21.83 36.91
CA GLN A 270 4.88 -23.01 37.61
C GLN A 270 6.33 -22.91 38.10
N ASP A 271 6.91 -21.71 38.20
CA ASP A 271 8.19 -21.54 38.89
C ASP A 271 8.16 -20.31 39.82
N ILE A 272 7.54 -20.49 41.00
CA ILE A 272 7.90 -19.75 42.21
C ILE A 272 8.01 -20.81 43.32
N PRO A 273 9.16 -20.89 44.04
CA PRO A 273 9.35 -21.82 45.15
C PRO A 273 8.44 -21.53 46.36
#